data_AF-A0A645GTH3-F1
#
_entry.id   AF-A0A645GTH3-F1
#
_cell.length_a   1.000
_cell.length_b   1.000
_cell.length_c   1.000
_cell.angle_alpha   90.00
_cell.angle_beta   90.00
_cell.angle_gamma   90.00
#
_symmetry.space_group_name_H-M   'P 1'
#
loop_
_entity.id
_entity.type
_entity.pdbx_description
1 polymer ?
#
loop_
_entity_poly.entity_id
_entity_poly.type
_entity_poly.pdbx_seq_one_letter_code
_entity_poly.pdbx_strand_id
1 'polypeptide(L)'
;MPGSGKRLSVRLDYPHNHTECWTEETVFDFAAAALEGRDLPSLSRPAVEKGIVSCRVSAAGRNIASAALFTTRAGGVFPDRVWRRTDMAFDGEILSVPLPLYAKAAFFSLFTEDGCCYTSEITEPEE
;
A
#
# COMPACT_ATOMS: atom_id res chain seq x y z
N MET A 1 8.55 -27.31 18.28
CA MET A 1 8.54 -25.84 18.41
C MET A 1 9.87 -25.29 17.89
N PRO A 2 9.90 -24.27 17.03
CA PRO A 2 11.15 -23.62 16.64
C PRO A 2 11.83 -23.01 17.87
N GLY A 3 13.16 -22.92 17.83
CA GLY A 3 13.95 -22.30 18.90
C GLY A 3 13.69 -20.80 19.03
N SER A 4 13.89 -20.27 20.23
CA SER A 4 13.87 -18.82 20.50
C SER A 4 14.71 -18.05 19.47
N GLY A 5 14.10 -17.05 18.83
CA GLY A 5 14.73 -16.24 17.78
C GLY A 5 14.62 -16.77 16.35
N LYS A 6 13.98 -17.92 16.11
CA LYS A 6 13.76 -18.45 14.75
C LYS A 6 12.32 -18.19 14.29
N ARG A 7 12.14 -17.31 13.29
CA ARG A 7 10.87 -17.12 12.59
C ARG A 7 10.59 -18.35 11.71
N LEU A 8 9.38 -18.92 11.84
CA LEU A 8 8.87 -19.91 10.89
C LEU A 8 8.66 -19.21 9.55
N SER A 9 9.29 -19.72 8.48
CA SER A 9 8.98 -19.30 7.11
C SER A 9 8.16 -20.39 6.44
N VAL A 10 7.02 -20.00 5.88
CA VAL A 10 6.27 -20.84 4.93
C VAL A 10 6.82 -20.49 3.55
N ARG A 11 7.48 -21.45 2.90
CA ARG A 11 7.99 -21.29 1.53
C ARG A 11 6.87 -21.65 0.55
N LEU A 12 6.28 -20.65 -0.08
CA LEU A 12 5.38 -20.84 -1.21
C LEU A 12 6.23 -20.88 -2.49
N ASP A 13 6.04 -21.92 -3.30
CA ASP A 13 6.66 -22.03 -4.61
C ASP A 13 5.90 -21.11 -5.57
N TYR A 14 6.47 -19.94 -5.90
CA TYR A 14 5.80 -18.91 -6.71
C TYR A 14 6.64 -18.59 -7.96
N PRO A 15 6.08 -18.38 -9.17
CA PRO A 15 6.87 -18.30 -10.40
C PRO A 15 7.13 -16.86 -10.90
N HIS A 16 7.71 -15.96 -10.09
CA HIS A 16 8.26 -14.68 -10.59
C HIS A 16 9.56 -14.33 -9.83
N ASN A 17 10.55 -13.80 -10.54
CA ASN A 17 11.98 -13.69 -10.19
C ASN A 17 12.29 -13.32 -8.71
N HIS A 18 12.85 -14.28 -7.96
CA HIS A 18 12.92 -14.30 -6.49
C HIS A 18 14.18 -13.73 -5.84
N THR A 19 15.11 -13.08 -6.53
CA THR A 19 16.31 -12.58 -5.81
C THR A 19 16.11 -11.20 -5.18
N GLU A 20 15.16 -10.40 -5.70
CA GLU A 20 14.95 -9.02 -5.24
C GLU A 20 13.83 -8.91 -4.21
N CYS A 21 12.80 -9.75 -4.30
CA CYS A 21 11.62 -9.67 -3.41
C CYS A 21 11.90 -10.14 -1.96
N TRP A 22 13.06 -10.75 -1.70
CA TRP A 22 13.41 -11.29 -0.39
C TRP A 22 13.98 -10.23 0.56
N THR A 23 14.30 -9.04 0.04
CA THR A 23 14.63 -7.87 0.86
C THR A 23 13.40 -7.06 1.27
N GLU A 24 12.21 -7.39 0.75
CA GLU A 24 11.00 -6.63 1.01
C GLU A 24 10.46 -6.96 2.41
N GLU A 25 10.73 -6.08 3.37
CA GLU A 25 10.39 -6.28 4.79
C GLU A 25 8.88 -6.46 5.03
N THR A 26 8.04 -5.91 4.15
CA THR A 26 6.57 -5.95 4.25
C THR A 26 5.99 -7.34 4.44
N VAL A 27 6.47 -8.34 3.68
CA VAL A 27 5.93 -9.72 3.77
C VAL A 27 6.26 -10.34 5.12
N PHE A 28 7.45 -10.04 5.65
CA PHE A 28 7.87 -10.51 6.96
C PHE A 28 7.16 -9.76 8.10
N ASP A 29 6.90 -8.46 7.95
CA ASP A 29 6.11 -7.69 8.92
C ASP A 29 4.67 -8.22 8.98
N PHE A 30 4.05 -8.51 7.83
CA PHE A 30 2.73 -9.15 7.80
C PHE A 30 2.71 -10.48 8.54
N ALA A 31 3.66 -11.38 8.24
CA ALA A 31 3.73 -12.68 8.88
C ALA A 31 3.96 -12.56 10.40
N ALA A 32 4.83 -11.64 10.84
CA ALA A 32 5.07 -11.40 12.25
C ALA A 32 3.81 -10.85 12.95
N ALA A 33 3.17 -9.84 12.38
CA ALA A 33 1.96 -9.24 12.93
C ALA A 33 0.82 -10.25 13.08
N ALA A 34 0.62 -11.12 12.08
CA ALA A 34 -0.38 -12.18 12.13
C ALA A 34 -0.10 -13.20 13.26
N LEU A 35 1.17 -13.58 13.47
CA LEU A 35 1.56 -14.49 14.55
C LEU A 35 1.48 -13.85 15.94
N GLU A 36 1.71 -12.54 16.01
CA GLU A 36 1.73 -11.75 17.26
C GLU A 36 0.36 -11.19 17.63
N GLY A 37 -0.64 -11.25 16.72
CA GLY A 37 -1.94 -10.61 16.92
C GLY A 37 -1.87 -9.09 16.94
N ARG A 38 -0.89 -8.51 16.24
CA ARG A 38 -0.64 -7.08 16.16
C ARG A 38 -1.34 -6.47 14.94
N ASP A 39 -1.92 -5.29 15.11
CA ASP A 39 -2.51 -4.54 14.00
C ASP A 39 -1.44 -4.06 13.01
N LEU A 40 -1.81 -3.99 11.73
CA LEU A 40 -0.99 -3.42 10.66
C LEU A 40 -1.61 -2.12 10.15
N PRO A 41 -0.79 -1.24 9.53
CA PRO A 41 -1.32 -0.11 8.81
C PRO A 41 -2.40 -0.55 7.82
N SER A 42 -3.50 0.20 7.79
CA SER A 42 -4.61 -0.07 6.89
C SER A 42 -5.11 1.21 6.25
N LEU A 43 -5.56 1.06 5.01
CA LEU A 43 -6.12 2.11 4.19
C LEU A 43 -7.54 1.71 3.80
N SER A 44 -8.52 2.59 3.99
CA SER A 44 -9.86 2.35 3.46
C SER A 44 -9.85 2.35 1.93
N ARG A 45 -10.90 1.80 1.32
CA ARG A 45 -11.11 2.02 -0.12
C ARG A 45 -11.15 3.53 -0.43
N PRO A 46 -10.45 4.02 -1.46
CA PRO A 46 -10.47 5.43 -1.79
C PRO A 46 -11.85 5.88 -2.29
N ALA A 47 -12.33 6.99 -1.74
CA ALA A 47 -13.57 7.65 -2.17
C ALA A 47 -13.24 8.86 -3.07
N VAL A 48 -14.04 9.07 -4.11
CA VAL A 48 -13.90 10.21 -5.03
C VAL A 48 -15.13 11.10 -4.90
N GLU A 49 -14.94 12.33 -4.43
CA GLU A 49 -16.01 13.30 -4.26
C GLU A 49 -15.57 14.66 -4.79
N LYS A 50 -16.35 15.26 -5.70
CA LYS A 50 -16.11 16.61 -6.24
C LYS A 50 -14.67 16.82 -6.75
N GLY A 51 -14.08 15.80 -7.38
CA GLY A 51 -12.72 15.84 -7.92
C GLY A 51 -11.60 15.69 -6.87
N ILE A 52 -11.94 15.33 -5.64
CA ILE A 52 -11.00 15.01 -4.57
C ILE A 52 -11.04 13.50 -4.35
N VAL A 53 -9.87 12.87 -4.30
CA VAL A 53 -9.73 11.48 -3.89
C VAL A 53 -9.24 11.45 -2.45
N SER A 54 -9.93 10.69 -1.60
CA SER A 54 -9.61 10.59 -0.17
C SER A 54 -9.60 9.15 0.34
N CYS A 55 -8.83 8.90 1.39
CA CYS A 55 -8.68 7.60 2.02
C CYS A 55 -8.43 7.79 3.53
N ARG A 56 -9.15 7.04 4.37
CA ARG A 56 -8.86 6.97 5.80
C ARG A 56 -7.69 6.02 6.03
N VAL A 57 -6.85 6.38 6.99
CA VAL A 57 -5.65 5.63 7.34
C VAL A 57 -5.67 5.31 8.83
N SER A 58 -5.34 4.06 9.16
CA SER A 58 -4.85 3.71 10.49
C SER A 58 -3.37 3.38 10.36
N ALA A 59 -2.51 4.11 11.08
CA ALA A 59 -1.08 3.84 11.10
C ALA A 59 -0.71 2.65 11.99
N ALA A 60 -1.63 2.15 12.83
CA ALA A 60 -1.41 1.03 13.76
C ALA A 60 -0.10 1.15 14.59
N GLY A 61 0.22 2.37 15.03
CA GLY A 61 1.43 2.64 15.82
C GLY A 61 2.75 2.60 15.03
N ARG A 62 2.71 2.57 13.70
CA ARG A 62 3.91 2.61 12.84
C ARG A 62 4.30 4.04 12.50
N ASN A 63 5.60 4.29 12.38
CA ASN A 63 6.13 5.56 11.88
C ASN A 63 5.99 5.61 10.36
N ILE A 64 5.12 6.49 9.87
CA ILE A 64 4.92 6.72 8.44
C ILE A 64 5.95 7.75 7.96
N ALA A 65 6.83 7.34 7.04
CA ALA A 65 7.83 8.23 6.45
C ALA A 65 7.25 9.08 5.32
N SER A 66 6.39 8.49 4.49
CA SER A 66 5.73 9.21 3.39
C SER A 66 4.44 8.53 2.95
N ALA A 67 3.61 9.28 2.24
CA ALA A 67 2.45 8.78 1.53
C ALA A 67 2.49 9.22 0.07
N ALA A 68 1.87 8.44 -0.81
CA ALA A 68 1.73 8.80 -2.21
C ALA A 68 0.39 8.36 -2.78
N LEU A 69 -0.09 9.13 -3.76
CA LEU A 69 -1.17 8.73 -4.66
C LEU A 69 -0.55 8.20 -5.95
N PHE A 70 -1.02 7.02 -6.36
CA PHE A 70 -0.74 6.47 -7.68
C PHE A 70 -1.97 6.64 -8.56
N THR A 71 -1.79 7.20 -9.75
CA THR A 71 -2.86 7.40 -10.73
C THR A 71 -2.47 6.93 -12.10
N THR A 72 -3.45 6.56 -12.91
CA THR A 72 -3.22 6.26 -14.32
C THR A 72 -4.34 6.80 -15.19
N ARG A 73 -4.01 7.13 -16.44
CA ARG A 73 -4.98 7.44 -17.49
C ARG A 73 -5.24 6.25 -18.40
N ALA A 74 -4.50 5.16 -18.23
CA ALA A 74 -4.63 3.96 -19.05
C ALA A 74 -5.81 3.10 -18.54
N GLY A 75 -6.58 2.56 -19.48
CA GLY A 75 -7.49 1.44 -19.23
C GLY A 75 -6.77 0.10 -19.37
N GLY A 76 -7.53 -1.00 -19.37
CA GLY A 76 -6.99 -2.36 -19.57
C GLY A 76 -6.53 -3.03 -18.26
N VAL A 77 -5.76 -4.11 -18.38
CA VAL A 77 -5.31 -4.91 -17.23
C VAL A 77 -4.19 -4.20 -16.46
N PHE A 78 -4.14 -4.40 -15.14
CA PHE A 78 -3.27 -3.67 -14.22
C PHE A 78 -1.78 -3.62 -14.62
N PRO A 79 -1.13 -4.73 -15.04
CA PRO A 79 0.31 -4.71 -15.37
C PRO A 79 0.67 -3.84 -16.57
N ASP A 80 -0.30 -3.60 -17.46
CA ASP A 80 -0.09 -2.82 -18.68
C ASP A 80 -0.29 -1.31 -18.44
N ARG A 81 -0.81 -0.93 -17.28
CA ARG A 81 -1.08 0.47 -16.93
C ARG A 81 0.21 1.17 -16.52
N VAL A 82 0.45 2.35 -17.08
CA VAL A 82 1.53 3.24 -16.61
C VAL A 82 1.00 4.09 -15.47
N TRP A 83 1.63 3.95 -14.30
CA TRP A 83 1.24 4.65 -13.07
C TRP A 83 2.10 5.89 -12.82
N ARG A 84 1.45 6.99 -12.45
CA ARG A 84 2.08 8.24 -12.02
C ARG A 84 1.98 8.36 -10.51
N ARG A 85 3.10 8.70 -9.89
CA ARG A 85 3.22 8.91 -8.45
C ARG A 85 3.14 10.40 -8.13
N THR A 86 2.34 10.74 -7.12
CA THR A 86 2.27 12.06 -6.51
C THR A 86 2.51 11.91 -5.02
N ASP A 87 3.64 12.40 -4.53
CA ASP A 87 3.95 12.40 -3.10
C ASP A 87 3.05 13.38 -2.35
N MET A 88 2.76 13.06 -1.08
CA MET A 88 1.93 13.89 -0.21
C MET A 88 2.37 13.79 1.24
N ALA A 89 2.05 14.85 1.98
CA ALA A 89 2.19 14.84 3.43
C ALA A 89 1.14 13.91 4.04
N PHE A 90 1.54 13.17 5.07
CA PHE A 90 0.64 12.36 5.88
C PHE A 90 0.30 13.13 7.17
N ASP A 91 -0.98 13.36 7.43
CA ASP A 91 -1.46 14.12 8.59
C ASP A 91 -1.95 13.25 9.76
N GLY A 92 -1.88 11.93 9.61
CA GLY A 92 -2.18 10.95 10.67
C GLY A 92 -3.46 10.15 10.47
N GLU A 93 -4.45 10.66 9.72
CA GLU A 93 -5.77 10.00 9.66
C GLU A 93 -6.39 9.99 8.27
N ILE A 94 -6.16 11.01 7.44
CA ILE A 94 -6.83 11.13 6.14
C ILE A 94 -5.83 11.58 5.08
N LEU A 95 -5.67 10.76 4.05
CA LEU A 95 -5.06 11.20 2.81
C LEU A 95 -6.14 11.84 1.95
N SER A 96 -5.91 13.08 1.50
CA SER A 96 -6.85 13.81 0.65
C SER A 96 -6.08 14.70 -0.33
N VAL A 97 -6.35 14.51 -1.62
CA VAL A 97 -5.65 15.23 -2.68
C VAL A 97 -6.57 15.43 -3.89
N PRO A 98 -6.41 16.50 -4.68
CA PRO A 98 -7.10 16.62 -5.96
C PRO A 98 -6.78 15.43 -6.88
N LEU A 99 -7.82 14.82 -7.43
CA LEU A 99 -7.67 13.76 -8.42
C LEU A 99 -7.22 14.39 -9.76
N PRO A 100 -6.11 13.94 -10.36
CA PRO A 100 -5.68 14.43 -11.66
C PRO A 100 -6.77 14.26 -12.73
N LEU A 101 -6.95 15.27 -13.58
CA LEU A 101 -7.89 15.20 -14.69
C LEU A 101 -7.63 13.97 -15.56
N TYR A 102 -8.73 13.29 -15.93
CA TYR A 102 -8.78 12.09 -16.74
C TYR A 102 -8.12 10.84 -16.11
N ALA A 103 -7.93 10.83 -14.78
CA ALA A 103 -7.53 9.60 -14.09
C ALA A 103 -8.60 8.52 -14.25
N LYS A 104 -8.19 7.34 -14.71
CA LYS A 104 -9.02 6.15 -14.89
C LYS A 104 -8.98 5.21 -13.68
N ALA A 105 -7.88 5.24 -12.95
CA ALA A 105 -7.76 4.53 -11.69
C ALA A 105 -6.80 5.24 -10.75
N ALA A 106 -7.00 5.03 -9.46
CA ALA A 106 -6.19 5.59 -8.40
C ALA A 106 -6.09 4.67 -7.18
N PHE A 107 -4.98 4.71 -6.46
CA PHE A 107 -4.82 4.08 -5.14
C PHE A 107 -3.78 4.83 -4.33
N PHE A 108 -3.83 4.70 -3.00
CA PHE A 108 -2.84 5.28 -2.10
C PHE A 108 -1.84 4.25 -1.63
N SER A 109 -0.64 4.70 -1.30
CA SER A 109 0.36 3.92 -0.60
C SER A 109 0.96 4.69 0.57
N LEU A 110 1.22 3.97 1.65
CA LEU A 110 2.01 4.43 2.80
C LEU A 110 3.36 3.74 2.78
N PHE A 111 4.40 4.49 3.06
CA PHE A 111 5.76 4.00 3.23
C PHE A 111 6.20 4.28 4.66
N THR A 112 6.53 3.24 5.40
CA THR A 112 7.01 3.34 6.78
C THR A 112 8.52 3.62 6.82
N GLU A 113 9.03 4.11 7.94
CA GLU A 113 10.48 4.37 8.12
C GLU A 113 11.34 3.11 8.01
N ASP A 114 10.78 1.94 8.32
CA ASP A 114 11.42 0.63 8.17
C ASP A 114 11.17 0.01 6.77
N GLY A 115 10.75 0.81 5.79
CA GLY A 115 10.72 0.37 4.39
C GLY A 115 9.56 -0.55 4.02
N CYS A 116 8.56 -0.73 4.89
CA CYS A 116 7.33 -1.43 4.53
C CYS A 116 6.42 -0.54 3.67
N CYS A 117 5.66 -1.17 2.78
CA CYS A 117 4.71 -0.51 1.89
C CYS A 117 3.30 -1.09 2.07
N TYR A 118 2.33 -0.22 2.31
CA TYR A 118 0.92 -0.59 2.49
C TYR A 118 0.07 0.16 1.49
N THR A 119 -0.75 -0.56 0.72
CA THR A 119 -1.55 0.02 -0.35
C THR A 119 -3.04 -0.13 -0.10
N SER A 120 -3.82 0.90 -0.46
CA SER A 120 -5.28 0.80 -0.47
C SER A 120 -5.75 -0.13 -1.59
N GLU A 121 -7.04 -0.44 -1.59
CA GLU A 121 -7.72 -0.90 -2.81
C GLU A 121 -7.62 0.15 -3.92
N ILE A 122 -7.77 -0.31 -5.17
CA ILE A 122 -7.87 0.56 -6.33
C ILE A 122 -9.30 1.11 -6.42
N THR A 123 -9.41 2.40 -6.70
CA THR A 123 -10.65 3.03 -7.12
C THR A 123 -10.60 3.35 -8.61
N GLU A 124 -11.69 3.12 -9.31
CA GLU A 124 -11.89 3.55 -10.69
C GLU A 124 -13.01 4.60 -10.66
N PRO A 125 -12.67 5.90 -10.78
CA PRO A 125 -13.67 6.96 -10.77
C PRO A 125 -14.67 6.74 -11.90
N GLU A 126 -15.96 6.80 -11.60
CA GLU A 126 -17.00 6.83 -12.63
C GLU A 126 -16.84 8.09 -13.50
N GLU A 127 -17.10 7.97 -14.81
CA GLU A 127 -16.98 9.07 -15.78
C GLU A 127 -17.98 10.21 -15.56
#